data_AF-A0A968XJ42-F1
#
_entry.id   AF-A0A968XJ42-F1
#
_cell.length_a   1.000
_cell.length_b   1.000
_cell.length_c   1.000
_cell.angle_alpha   90.00
_cell.angle_beta   90.00
_cell.angle_gamma   90.00
#
_symmetry.space_group_name_H-M   'P 1'
#
loop_
_entity.id
_entity.type
_entity.pdbx_description
1 polymer ?
#
loop_
_entity_poly.entity_id
_entity_poly.type
_entity_poly.pdbx_seq_one_letter_code
_entity_poly.pdbx_strand_id
1 'polypeptide(L)'
;MSWEWSGRQTLALGLSQKAIKRNQSNGLTLTKTRDTTSQILFEACLSGRRFNEAIVTIENYSTDGDPHQALVLKLKTVAITAIGTKDNSGEEFFTLNFEKVETMSH
;
A
#
# COMPACT_ATOMS: atom_id res chain seq x y z
N MET A 1 -2.25 -12.71 6.35
CA MET A 1 -1.82 -11.56 5.51
C MET A 1 -3.01 -11.08 4.70
N SER A 2 -3.34 -9.80 4.77
CA SER A 2 -4.44 -9.18 4.02
C SER A 2 -3.99 -7.83 3.46
N TRP A 3 -4.51 -7.43 2.30
CA TRP A 3 -4.26 -6.12 1.72
C TRP A 3 -5.57 -5.45 1.29
N GLU A 4 -5.60 -4.12 1.38
CA GLU A 4 -6.70 -3.29 0.89
C GLU A 4 -6.12 -2.05 0.20
N TRP A 5 -6.66 -1.73 -0.97
CA TRP A 5 -6.39 -0.47 -1.67
C TRP A 5 -7.71 0.13 -2.16
N SER A 6 -8.01 1.37 -1.77
CA SER A 6 -9.21 2.09 -2.21
C SER A 6 -8.84 3.42 -2.88
N GLY A 7 -9.28 3.59 -4.13
CA GLY A 7 -9.23 4.89 -4.80
C GLY A 7 -10.56 5.61 -4.61
N ARG A 8 -10.56 6.78 -3.93
CA ARG A 8 -11.76 7.62 -3.85
C ARG A 8 -11.63 8.79 -4.83
N GLN A 9 -12.48 8.81 -5.84
CA GLN A 9 -12.67 9.98 -6.68
C GLN A 9 -13.65 10.92 -5.97
N THR A 10 -13.14 12.01 -5.38
CA THR A 10 -13.99 13.06 -4.86
C THR A 10 -14.33 14.03 -5.99
N LEU A 11 -15.56 13.97 -6.51
CA LEU A 11 -16.09 15.01 -7.39
C LEU A 11 -16.54 16.20 -6.53
N ALA A 12 -15.80 17.31 -6.57
CA ALA A 12 -16.26 18.55 -5.97
C ALA A 12 -17.33 19.18 -6.91
N LEU A 13 -18.62 18.98 -6.61
CA LEU A 13 -19.72 19.69 -7.25
C LEU A 13 -19.90 21.06 -6.55
N GLY A 14 -18.95 21.96 -6.79
CA GLY A 14 -19.03 23.37 -6.41
C GLY A 14 -19.29 24.23 -7.64
N LEU A 15 -20.29 25.10 -7.58
CA LEU A 15 -20.66 26.04 -8.63
C LEU A 15 -19.44 26.89 -9.03
N SER A 16 -19.07 26.79 -10.30
CA SER A 16 -18.00 27.53 -10.98
C SER A 16 -16.56 27.16 -10.57
N GLN A 17 -15.71 27.09 -11.61
CA GLN A 17 -14.25 26.86 -11.59
C GLN A 17 -13.78 25.40 -11.45
N LYS A 18 -13.37 24.86 -12.60
CA LYS A 18 -12.46 23.71 -12.82
C LYS A 18 -12.52 22.64 -11.71
N ALA A 19 -13.30 21.59 -11.95
CA ALA A 19 -13.22 20.36 -11.18
C ALA A 19 -11.78 19.82 -11.20
N ILE A 20 -11.00 20.11 -10.17
CA ILE A 20 -9.71 19.49 -9.93
C ILE A 20 -10.03 18.05 -9.55
N LYS A 21 -9.89 17.13 -10.52
CA LYS A 21 -9.91 15.68 -10.27
C LYS A 21 -8.66 15.34 -9.45
N ARG A 22 -8.68 15.59 -8.14
CA ARG A 22 -7.66 15.08 -7.23
C ARG A 22 -8.06 13.65 -6.92
N ASN A 23 -7.45 12.69 -7.61
CA ASN A 23 -7.45 11.31 -7.14
C ASN A 23 -6.76 11.30 -5.78
N GLN A 24 -7.53 11.27 -4.70
CA GLN A 24 -7.02 10.83 -3.41
C GLN A 24 -7.00 9.30 -3.48
N SER A 25 -5.85 8.75 -3.83
CA SER A 25 -5.56 7.37 -3.48
C SER A 25 -5.51 7.30 -1.96
N ASN A 26 -6.46 6.62 -1.32
CA ASN A 26 -6.22 6.18 0.04
C ASN A 26 -5.07 5.17 -0.10
N GLY A 27 -3.96 5.40 0.61
CA GLY A 27 -2.75 4.59 0.48
C GLY A 27 -3.01 3.08 0.56
N LEU A 28 -2.06 2.29 0.06
CA LEU A 28 -2.15 0.83 0.13
C LEU A 28 -1.95 0.37 1.58
N THR A 29 -2.97 -0.26 2.17
CA THR A 29 -2.87 -0.78 3.53
C THR A 29 -2.60 -2.28 3.49
N LEU A 30 -1.53 -2.70 4.15
CA LEU A 30 -1.09 -4.09 4.23
C LEU A 30 -1.14 -4.54 5.69
N THR A 31 -1.48 -5.81 5.90
CA THR A 31 -1.43 -6.46 7.22
C THR A 31 -0.43 -7.61 7.19
N LYS A 32 0.54 -7.57 8.10
CA LYS A 32 1.53 -8.62 8.30
C LYS A 32 1.61 -9.05 9.76
N THR A 33 2.20 -10.21 10.01
CA THR A 33 2.57 -10.62 11.36
C THR A 33 3.75 -9.77 11.83
N ARG A 34 3.77 -9.40 13.11
CA ARG A 34 4.92 -8.69 13.70
C ARG A 34 6.19 -9.53 13.55
N ASP A 35 7.25 -8.90 13.07
CA ASP A 35 8.56 -9.51 12.83
C ASP A 35 9.68 -8.48 13.10
N THR A 36 10.92 -8.80 12.74
CA THR A 36 12.08 -7.89 12.91
C THR A 36 11.99 -6.62 12.06
N THR A 37 11.23 -6.63 10.96
CA THR A 37 11.02 -5.47 10.09
C THR A 37 9.99 -4.48 10.63
N SER A 38 9.18 -4.89 11.62
CA SER A 38 8.20 -4.02 12.29
C SER A 38 8.83 -2.75 12.85
N GLN A 39 10.01 -2.87 13.46
CA GLN A 39 10.72 -1.71 14.01
C GLN A 39 11.16 -0.74 12.91
N ILE A 40 11.66 -1.25 11.79
CA ILE A 40 12.07 -0.43 10.64
C ILE A 40 10.88 0.32 10.05
N LEU A 41 9.73 -0.35 9.92
CA LEU A 41 8.50 0.28 9.44
C LEU A 41 8.00 1.37 10.40
N PHE A 42 8.10 1.14 11.71
CA PHE A 42 7.73 2.11 12.73
C PHE A 42 8.63 3.34 12.72
N GLU A 43 9.95 3.14 12.66
CA GLU A 43 10.94 4.23 12.56
C GLU A 43 10.77 5.03 11.26
N ALA A 44 10.51 4.36 10.14
CA ALA A 44 10.24 5.03 8.87
C ALA A 44 8.95 5.84 8.90
N CYS A 45 7.91 5.37 9.60
CA CYS A 45 6.68 6.12 9.81
C CYS A 45 6.93 7.39 10.66
N LEU A 46 7.67 7.28 11.77
CA LEU A 46 7.96 8.41 12.66
C LEU A 46 8.87 9.45 12.03
N SER A 47 9.88 9.01 11.27
CA SER A 47 10.83 9.90 10.61
C SER A 47 10.29 10.55 9.33
N GLY A 48 9.12 10.11 8.84
CA GLY A 48 8.62 10.48 7.52
C GLY A 48 9.55 10.05 6.40
N ARG A 49 10.41 9.06 6.64
CA ARG A 49 11.38 8.56 5.67
C ARG A 49 10.65 8.05 4.45
N ARG A 50 11.09 8.51 3.27
CA ARG A 50 10.62 8.02 1.98
C ARG A 50 11.53 6.91 1.48
N PHE A 51 10.92 5.87 0.93
CA PHE A 51 11.56 4.83 0.17
C PHE A 51 11.43 5.16 -1.32
N ASN A 52 12.50 4.92 -2.09
CA ASN A 52 12.47 5.20 -3.52
C ASN A 52 11.46 4.30 -4.25
N GLU A 53 11.35 3.05 -3.80
CA GLU A 53 10.51 2.02 -4.41
C GLU A 53 10.01 1.03 -3.36
N ALA A 54 8.78 0.54 -3.56
CA ALA A 54 8.28 -0.68 -2.92
C ALA A 54 7.64 -1.58 -4.00
N ILE A 55 7.93 -2.87 -3.94
CA ILE A 55 7.40 -3.87 -4.87
C ILE A 55 6.45 -4.78 -4.09
N VAL A 56 5.20 -4.84 -4.52
CA VAL A 56 4.21 -5.77 -3.97
C VAL A 56 3.92 -6.81 -5.03
N THR A 57 4.31 -8.04 -4.74
CA THR A 57 4.07 -9.20 -5.61
C THR A 57 2.91 -10.01 -5.04
N ILE A 58 1.90 -10.24 -5.87
CA ILE A 58 0.79 -11.15 -5.57
C ILE A 58 1.07 -12.45 -6.34
N GLU A 59 1.21 -13.53 -5.59
CA GLU A 59 1.46 -14.86 -6.13
C GLU A 59 0.19 -15.69 -6.02
N ASN A 60 -0.20 -16.33 -7.12
CA ASN A 60 -1.22 -17.36 -7.13
C ASN A 60 -0.53 -18.72 -7.11
N TYR A 61 -0.90 -19.57 -6.17
CA TYR A 61 -0.48 -20.97 -6.17
C TYR A 61 -1.39 -21.76 -7.09
N SER A 62 -0.84 -22.29 -8.19
CA SER A 62 -1.52 -23.29 -8.99
C SER A 62 -1.64 -24.61 -8.21
N THR A 63 -2.55 -25.49 -8.61
CA THR A 63 -2.71 -26.85 -8.07
C THR A 63 -1.43 -27.68 -8.11
N ASP A 64 -0.47 -27.33 -8.98
CA ASP A 64 0.83 -28.00 -9.12
C ASP A 64 1.91 -27.49 -8.14
N GLY A 65 1.57 -26.54 -7.26
CA GLY A 65 2.47 -26.07 -6.19
C GLY A 65 3.48 -24.99 -6.59
N ASP A 66 3.62 -24.70 -7.89
CA ASP A 66 4.50 -23.63 -8.36
C ASP A 66 3.85 -22.24 -8.22
N PRO A 67 4.47 -21.29 -7.50
CA PRO A 67 3.96 -19.94 -7.38
C PRO A 67 4.05 -19.24 -8.75
N HIS A 68 2.90 -18.84 -9.28
CA HIS A 68 2.84 -17.98 -10.47
C HIS A 68 2.61 -16.54 -10.03
N GLN A 69 3.49 -15.63 -10.44
CA GLN A 69 3.31 -14.20 -10.18
C GLN A 69 2.08 -13.70 -10.95
N ALA A 70 0.99 -13.44 -10.24
CA ALA A 70 -0.28 -13.02 -10.81
C ALA A 70 -0.31 -11.51 -11.06
N LEU A 71 0.33 -10.73 -10.18
CA LEU A 71 0.37 -9.28 -10.30
C LEU A 71 1.58 -8.70 -9.55
N VAL A 72 2.33 -7.80 -10.19
CA VAL A 72 3.39 -7.03 -9.55
C VAL A 72 3.01 -5.56 -9.56
N LEU A 73 2.93 -4.95 -8.38
CA LEU A 73 2.74 -3.52 -8.18
C LEU A 73 4.08 -2.88 -7.82
N LYS A 74 4.59 -1.99 -8.67
CA LYS A 74 5.75 -1.16 -8.35
C LYS A 74 5.29 0.22 -7.90
N LEU A 75 5.50 0.53 -6.64
CA LEU A 75 5.18 1.82 -6.03
C LEU A 75 6.44 2.69 -6.01
N LYS A 76 6.35 3.93 -6.49
CA LYS A 76 7.46 4.90 -6.49
C LYS A 76 7.23 6.01 -5.47
N THR A 77 8.31 6.46 -4.85
CA THR A 77 8.32 7.49 -3.80
C THR A 77 7.32 7.16 -2.69
N VAL A 78 7.65 6.12 -1.93
CA VAL A 78 6.74 5.50 -0.94
C VAL A 78 7.02 6.05 0.45
N ALA A 79 6.00 6.47 1.16
CA ALA A 79 6.06 6.86 2.57
C ALA A 79 5.10 6.00 3.39
N ILE A 80 5.54 5.60 4.58
CA ILE A 80 4.66 4.94 5.55
C ILE A 80 3.95 6.04 6.33
N THR A 81 2.62 6.09 6.23
CA THR A 81 1.82 7.17 6.85
C THR A 81 1.02 6.72 8.06
N ALA A 82 0.85 5.42 8.23
CA ALA A 82 0.23 4.84 9.40
C ALA A 82 0.84 3.47 9.67
N ILE A 83 0.98 3.15 10.95
CA ILE A 83 1.34 1.82 11.44
C ILE A 83 0.57 1.58 12.75
N GLY A 84 0.07 0.37 12.95
CA GLY A 84 -0.67 0.01 14.14
C GLY A 84 -0.82 -1.48 14.31
N THR A 85 -1.27 -1.91 15.49
CA THR A 85 -1.52 -3.32 15.78
C THR A 85 -2.98 -3.64 15.43
N LYS A 86 -3.21 -4.72 14.68
CA LYS A 86 -4.54 -5.22 14.35
C LYS A 86 -4.87 -6.29 15.38
N ASP A 87 -5.56 -5.89 16.43
CA ASP A 87 -6.02 -6.75 17.53
C ASP A 87 -4.88 -7.40 18.37
N ASN A 88 -5.27 -8.24 19.33
CA ASN A 88 -4.34 -8.99 20.21
C ASN A 88 -3.71 -10.22 19.52
N SER A 89 -3.88 -10.38 18.20
CA SER A 89 -3.41 -11.55 17.43
C SER A 89 -1.92 -11.50 17.06
N GLY A 90 -1.24 -10.39 17.34
CA GLY A 90 0.14 -10.16 16.90
C GLY A 90 0.25 -9.73 15.43
N GLU A 91 -0.87 -9.40 14.79
CA GLU A 91 -0.89 -8.77 13.48
C GLU A 91 -0.68 -7.24 13.60
N GLU A 92 -0.03 -6.66 12.60
CA GLU A 92 0.12 -5.22 12.46
C GLU A 92 -0.28 -4.78 11.06
N PHE A 93 -0.86 -3.60 10.98
CA PHE A 93 -1.18 -2.95 9.72
C PHE A 93 -0.26 -1.77 9.49
N PHE A 94 0.04 -1.50 8.22
CA PHE A 94 0.74 -0.29 7.81
C PHE A 94 0.19 0.22 6.48
N THR A 95 0.17 1.54 6.33
CA THR A 95 -0.36 2.22 5.13
C THR A 95 0.78 2.88 4.36
N LEU A 96 0.89 2.52 3.08
CA LEU A 96 1.84 3.05 2.12
C LEU A 96 1.17 4.12 1.27
N ASN A 97 1.65 5.36 1.38
CA ASN A 97 1.36 6.40 0.40
C ASN A 97 2.47 6.44 -0.65
N PHE A 98 2.10 6.65 -1.90
CA PHE A 98 3.03 6.62 -3.02
C PHE A 98 2.63 7.66 -4.07
N GLU A 99 3.60 8.16 -4.82
CA GLU A 99 3.35 9.17 -5.87
C GLU A 99 2.93 8.52 -7.19
N LYS A 100 3.41 7.31 -7.48
CA LYS A 100 3.11 6.57 -8.69
C LYS A 100 3.02 5.07 -8.40
N VAL A 101 2.10 4.39 -9.09
CA VAL A 101 2.00 2.93 -9.14
C VAL A 101 2.13 2.47 -10.59
N GLU A 102 2.90 1.42 -10.82
CA GLU A 102 3.00 0.71 -12.08
C GLU A 102 2.58 -0.74 -11.86
N THR A 103 1.62 -1.22 -12.65
CA THR A 103 1.10 -2.59 -12.61
C THR A 103 1.74 -3.41 -13.73
N MET A 104 2.33 -4.56 -13.42
CA MET A 104 2.77 -5.55 -14.40
C MET A 104 1.98 -6.84 -14.18
N SER A 105 1.21 -7.26 -15.19
CA SER A 105 0.55 -8.57 -15.24
C SER A 105 1.28 -9.43 -16.26
N HIS A 106 1.63 -10.66 -15.87
CA HIS A 106 2.14 -11.67 -16.80
C HIS A 106 0.99 -12.48 -17.42
#